data_AF-A0A3Q0JKW5-F1
#
_entry.id   AF-A0A3Q0JKW5-F1
#
_cell.length_a   1.000
_cell.length_b   1.000
_cell.length_c   1.000
_cell.angle_alpha   90.00
_cell.angle_beta   90.00
_cell.angle_gamma   90.00
#
_symmetry.space_group_name_H-M   'P 1'
#
loop_
_entity.id
_entity.type
_entity.pdbx_description
1 polymer ?
#
loop_
_entity_poly.entity_id
_entity_poly.type
_entity_poly.pdbx_seq_one_letter_code
_entity_poly.pdbx_strand_id
1 'polypeptide(L)'
;QLNSLSLQSQDEDKVLHRLRKLLLNGSKHKALRWAIENQEWVSALFIASSMDEATYMSVCSMYIQSIPKNDPLRTCLQVQFGLDLDYQYSDDWGVHLAAILNNAQDASLILRFANILGGVKDICGQHFCYISARIHPDSSTNRN
;
A
#
# COMPACT_ATOMS: atom_id res chain seq x y z
N GLN A 1 17.84 -25.03 7.96
CA GLN A 1 16.81 -24.59 6.99
C GLN A 1 15.56 -25.48 7.02
N LEU A 2 15.66 -26.81 7.13
CA LEU A 2 14.48 -27.69 7.27
C LEU A 2 13.69 -27.49 8.59
N ASN A 3 14.38 -27.37 9.73
CA ASN A 3 13.71 -27.14 11.03
C ASN A 3 13.01 -25.77 11.14
N SER A 4 13.52 -24.74 10.46
CA SER A 4 12.92 -23.40 10.50
C SER A 4 11.63 -23.33 9.69
N LEU A 5 11.57 -24.01 8.54
CA LEU A 5 10.36 -24.10 7.71
C LEU A 5 9.26 -24.91 8.40
N SER A 6 9.61 -26.01 9.09
CA SER A 6 8.64 -26.82 9.85
C SER A 6 8.11 -26.11 11.11
N LEU A 7 8.90 -25.21 11.70
CA LEU A 7 8.45 -24.38 12.83
C LEU A 7 7.51 -23.27 12.36
N GLN A 8 7.80 -22.63 11.23
CA GLN A 8 6.92 -21.63 10.61
C GLN A 8 5.55 -22.22 10.26
N SER A 9 5.50 -23.39 9.63
CA SER A 9 4.22 -24.04 9.30
C SER A 9 3.38 -24.38 10.54
N GLN A 10 4.02 -24.76 11.66
CA GLN A 10 3.29 -25.07 12.89
C GLN A 10 2.73 -23.83 13.59
N ASP A 11 3.40 -22.68 13.49
CA ASP A 11 2.90 -21.43 14.06
C ASP A 11 1.81 -20.82 13.18
N GLU A 12 1.93 -20.89 11.85
CA GLU A 12 0.86 -20.55 10.90
C GLU A 12 -0.42 -21.37 11.18
N ASP A 13 -0.28 -22.67 11.39
CA ASP A 13 -1.41 -23.56 11.73
C ASP A 13 -2.11 -23.16 13.04
N LYS A 14 -1.36 -22.70 14.05
CA LYS A 14 -1.94 -22.22 15.33
C LYS A 14 -2.69 -20.90 15.13
N VAL A 15 -2.13 -19.99 14.33
CA VAL A 15 -2.75 -18.69 14.03
C VAL A 15 -4.07 -18.92 13.30
N LEU A 16 -4.08 -19.77 12.26
CA LEU A 16 -5.28 -20.12 11.50
C LEU A 16 -6.32 -20.85 12.36
N HIS A 17 -5.90 -21.77 13.23
CA HIS A 17 -6.82 -22.48 14.12
C HIS A 17 -7.55 -21.53 15.08
N ARG A 18 -6.81 -20.58 15.67
CA ARG A 18 -7.42 -19.58 16.55
C ARG A 18 -8.32 -18.61 15.78
N LEU A 19 -7.91 -18.20 14.59
CA LEU A 19 -8.73 -17.36 13.70
C LEU A 19 -10.07 -18.04 13.36
N ARG A 20 -10.03 -19.33 12.98
CA ARG A 20 -11.23 -20.14 12.73
C ARG A 20 -12.17 -20.17 13.93
N LYS A 21 -11.66 -20.41 15.14
CA LYS A 21 -12.48 -20.38 16.37
C LYS A 21 -13.13 -19.01 16.60
N LEU A 22 -12.41 -17.91 16.39
CA LEU A 22 -12.94 -16.56 16.56
C LEU A 22 -14.05 -16.24 15.55
N LEU A 23 -13.88 -16.70 14.30
CA LEU A 23 -14.88 -16.53 13.24
C LEU A 23 -16.14 -17.38 13.49
N LEU A 24 -15.98 -18.64 13.88
CA LEU A 24 -17.11 -19.53 14.23
C LEU A 24 -17.91 -18.99 15.42
N ASN A 25 -17.25 -18.30 16.35
CA ASN A 25 -17.90 -17.61 17.47
C ASN A 25 -18.54 -16.27 17.08
N GLY A 26 -18.57 -15.91 15.79
CA GLY A 26 -19.16 -14.67 15.28
C GLY A 26 -18.40 -13.38 15.62
N SER A 27 -17.21 -13.46 16.21
CA SER A 27 -16.47 -12.31 16.71
C SER A 27 -15.54 -11.69 15.67
N LYS A 28 -16.10 -11.09 14.60
CA LYS A 28 -15.34 -10.51 13.48
C LYS A 28 -14.24 -9.52 13.91
N HIS A 29 -14.53 -8.61 14.84
CA HIS A 29 -13.53 -7.64 15.33
C HIS A 29 -12.33 -8.29 16.04
N LYS A 30 -12.57 -9.34 16.83
CA LYS A 30 -11.48 -10.08 17.50
C LYS A 30 -10.67 -10.89 16.51
N ALA A 31 -11.34 -11.50 15.53
CA ALA A 31 -10.68 -12.22 14.44
C ALA A 31 -9.80 -11.29 13.60
N LEU A 32 -10.30 -10.10 13.26
CA LEU A 32 -9.55 -9.08 12.53
C LEU A 32 -8.31 -8.63 13.30
N ARG A 33 -8.47 -8.25 14.58
CA ARG A 33 -7.32 -7.85 15.42
C ARG A 33 -6.28 -8.95 15.50
N TRP A 34 -6.71 -10.20 15.71
CA TRP A 34 -5.82 -11.35 15.75
C TRP A 34 -5.07 -11.56 14.41
N ALA A 35 -5.75 -11.40 13.27
CA ALA A 35 -5.13 -11.50 11.95
C ALA A 35 -4.04 -10.44 11.74
N ILE A 36 -4.33 -9.19 12.09
CA ILE A 36 -3.40 -8.07 11.96
C ILE A 36 -2.17 -8.26 12.85
N GLU A 37 -2.37 -8.65 14.12
CA GLU A 37 -1.28 -8.89 15.09
C GLU A 37 -0.31 -10.00 14.62
N ASN A 38 -0.80 -10.97 13.84
CA ASN A 38 0.00 -12.06 13.31
C ASN A 38 0.41 -11.85 11.83
N GLN A 39 0.18 -10.66 11.25
CA GLN A 39 0.50 -10.34 9.85
C GLN A 39 -0.16 -11.25 8.80
N GLU A 40 -1.30 -11.86 9.15
CA GLU A 40 -2.12 -12.68 8.24
C GLU A 40 -3.00 -11.79 7.35
N TRP A 41 -2.36 -11.00 6.49
CA TRP A 41 -2.99 -9.93 5.74
C TRP A 41 -4.12 -10.38 4.82
N VAL A 42 -4.00 -11.56 4.21
CA VAL A 42 -5.07 -12.13 3.36
C VAL A 42 -6.35 -12.33 4.16
N SER A 43 -6.23 -12.96 5.33
CA SER A 43 -7.37 -13.17 6.23
C SER A 43 -7.89 -11.84 6.79
N ALA A 44 -6.99 -10.91 7.16
CA ALA A 44 -7.38 -9.60 7.68
C ALA A 44 -8.18 -8.79 6.65
N LEU A 45 -7.69 -8.68 5.41
CA LEU A 45 -8.35 -7.98 4.31
C LEU A 45 -9.68 -8.63 3.94
N PHE A 46 -9.75 -9.97 3.92
CA PHE A 46 -10.99 -10.69 3.67
C PHE A 46 -12.04 -10.46 4.75
N ILE A 47 -11.64 -10.45 6.02
CA ILE A 47 -12.56 -10.15 7.13
C ILE A 47 -13.02 -8.69 7.03
N ALA A 48 -12.09 -7.77 6.82
CA ALA A 48 -12.35 -6.33 6.76
C ALA A 48 -13.26 -5.93 5.59
N SER A 49 -13.16 -6.59 4.43
CA SER A 49 -14.06 -6.33 3.29
C SER A 49 -15.52 -6.68 3.57
N SER A 50 -15.79 -7.51 4.58
CA SER A 50 -17.14 -7.83 5.06
C SER A 50 -17.65 -6.91 6.19
N MET A 51 -16.89 -5.87 6.53
CA MET A 51 -17.18 -4.89 7.58
C MET A 51 -17.54 -3.53 6.94
N ASP A 52 -17.29 -2.43 7.64
CA ASP A 52 -17.46 -1.08 7.11
C ASP A 52 -16.24 -0.60 6.29
N GLU A 53 -16.48 0.35 5.40
CA GLU A 53 -15.47 0.90 4.48
C GLU A 53 -14.30 1.55 5.23
N ALA A 54 -14.55 2.23 6.34
CA ALA A 54 -13.49 2.85 7.13
C ALA A 54 -12.55 1.80 7.73
N THR A 55 -13.09 0.71 8.28
CA THR A 55 -12.31 -0.44 8.74
C THR A 55 -11.51 -1.05 7.59
N TYR A 56 -12.14 -1.27 6.43
CA TYR A 56 -11.44 -1.82 5.26
C TYR A 56 -10.26 -0.94 4.83
N MET A 57 -10.48 0.37 4.65
CA MET A 57 -9.42 1.31 4.24
C MET A 57 -8.30 1.42 5.29
N SER A 58 -8.63 1.35 6.57
CA SER A 58 -7.63 1.32 7.65
C SER A 58 -6.74 0.09 7.54
N VAL A 59 -7.31 -1.09 7.32
CA VAL A 59 -6.56 -2.36 7.17
C VAL A 59 -5.73 -2.36 5.90
N CYS A 60 -6.26 -1.84 4.78
CA CYS A 60 -5.49 -1.65 3.55
C CYS A 60 -4.26 -0.75 3.78
N SER A 61 -4.43 0.37 4.48
CA SER A 61 -3.32 1.26 4.83
C SER A 61 -2.26 0.56 5.67
N MET A 62 -2.65 -0.23 6.68
CA MET A 62 -1.72 -1.01 7.50
C MET A 62 -0.96 -2.06 6.67
N TYR A 63 -1.65 -2.77 5.78
CA TYR A 63 -1.03 -3.73 4.88
C TYR A 63 0.00 -3.06 3.96
N ILE A 64 -0.38 -1.96 3.30
CA ILE A 64 0.49 -1.21 2.41
C ILE A 64 1.72 -0.68 3.15
N GLN A 65 1.55 -0.22 4.40
CA GLN A 65 2.66 0.23 5.24
C GLN A 65 3.62 -0.90 5.66
N SER A 66 3.14 -2.16 5.68
CA SER A 66 3.97 -3.33 5.98
C SER A 66 4.94 -3.69 4.85
N ILE A 67 4.64 -3.26 3.62
CA ILE A 67 5.51 -3.44 2.45
C ILE A 67 6.72 -2.50 2.58
N PRO A 68 7.95 -2.95 2.23
CA PRO A 68 9.13 -2.09 2.25
C PRO A 68 8.92 -0.79 1.47
N LYS A 69 9.43 0.33 2.01
CA LYS A 69 9.28 1.66 1.40
C LYS A 69 9.90 1.77 0.00
N ASN A 70 10.99 1.06 -0.25
CA ASN A 70 11.67 1.06 -1.54
C ASN A 70 11.01 0.11 -2.57
N ASP A 71 9.96 -0.63 -2.18
CA ASP A 71 9.25 -1.51 -3.10
C ASP A 71 8.25 -0.69 -3.94
N PRO A 72 8.36 -0.66 -5.28
CA PRO A 72 7.40 0.03 -6.14
C PRO A 72 5.96 -0.47 -5.98
N LEU A 73 5.76 -1.71 -5.51
CA LEU A 73 4.43 -2.25 -5.21
C LEU A 73 3.70 -1.40 -4.17
N ARG A 74 4.41 -0.91 -3.15
CA ARG A 74 3.83 -0.02 -2.14
C ARG A 74 3.32 1.26 -2.77
N THR A 75 4.09 1.86 -3.66
CA THR A 75 3.70 3.08 -4.39
C THR A 75 2.49 2.84 -5.28
N CYS A 76 2.46 1.72 -6.04
CA CYS A 76 1.29 1.35 -6.85
C CYS A 76 0.02 1.27 -6.00
N LEU A 77 0.10 0.59 -4.85
CA LEU A 77 -1.05 0.43 -3.95
C LEU A 77 -1.43 1.75 -3.28
N GLN A 78 -0.48 2.60 -2.89
CA GLN A 78 -0.79 3.93 -2.37
C GLN A 78 -1.58 4.76 -3.38
N VAL A 79 -1.17 4.77 -4.65
CA VAL A 79 -1.90 5.44 -5.73
C VAL A 79 -3.29 4.84 -5.91
N GLN A 80 -3.40 3.51 -6.01
CA GLN A 80 -4.67 2.82 -6.25
C GLN A 80 -5.70 3.05 -5.12
N PHE A 81 -5.24 3.09 -3.87
CA PHE A 81 -6.09 3.30 -2.70
C PHE A 81 -6.18 4.76 -2.26
N GLY A 82 -5.60 5.70 -3.02
CA GLY A 82 -5.64 7.14 -2.70
C GLY A 82 -4.95 7.51 -1.38
N LEU A 83 -3.91 6.77 -1.00
CA LEU A 83 -3.10 7.02 0.19
C LEU A 83 -1.94 7.97 -0.12
N ASP A 84 -1.41 8.60 0.94
CA ASP A 84 -0.24 9.47 0.81
C ASP A 84 1.03 8.69 0.43
N LEU A 85 1.84 9.30 -0.42
CA LEU A 85 3.13 8.80 -0.87
C LEU A 85 4.21 9.03 0.20
N ASP A 86 5.15 8.07 0.36
CA ASP A 86 6.25 8.19 1.32
C ASP A 86 7.33 9.20 0.92
N TYR A 87 8.11 9.69 1.89
CA TYR A 87 9.15 10.71 1.68
C TYR A 87 10.55 10.15 1.37
N GLN A 88 10.73 8.82 1.31
CA GLN A 88 12.05 8.18 1.32
C GLN A 88 12.51 7.58 -0.02
N TYR A 89 11.89 7.98 -1.13
CA TYR A 89 12.16 7.42 -2.47
C TYR A 89 13.45 7.92 -3.14
N SER A 90 14.43 8.47 -2.39
CA SER A 90 15.57 9.21 -2.96
C SER A 90 16.47 8.40 -3.88
N ASP A 91 16.61 7.10 -3.62
CA ASP A 91 17.66 6.31 -4.27
C ASP A 91 17.20 5.73 -5.62
N ASP A 92 15.89 5.46 -5.76
CA ASP A 92 15.29 4.81 -6.92
C ASP A 92 13.98 5.50 -7.38
N TRP A 93 13.90 6.83 -7.27
CA TRP A 93 12.66 7.59 -7.57
C TRP A 93 12.08 7.32 -8.97
N GLY A 94 12.91 6.93 -9.95
CA GLY A 94 12.49 6.66 -11.31
C GLY A 94 11.50 5.51 -11.42
N VAL A 95 11.69 4.41 -10.67
CA VAL A 95 10.76 3.27 -10.69
C VAL A 95 9.44 3.61 -9.99
N HIS A 96 9.50 4.42 -8.94
CA HIS A 96 8.31 4.93 -8.26
C HIS A 96 7.52 5.91 -9.14
N LEU A 97 8.21 6.77 -9.90
CA LEU A 97 7.56 7.63 -10.88
C LEU A 97 6.89 6.82 -11.99
N ALA A 98 7.55 5.79 -12.52
CA ALA A 98 6.96 4.92 -13.54
C ALA A 98 5.68 4.23 -13.01
N ALA A 99 5.71 3.75 -11.77
CA ALA A 99 4.54 3.21 -11.09
C ALA A 99 3.40 4.23 -10.97
N ILE A 100 3.71 5.47 -10.57
CA ILE A 100 2.73 6.56 -10.48
C ILE A 100 2.15 6.86 -11.86
N LEU A 101 2.98 7.06 -12.89
CA LEU A 101 2.51 7.38 -14.24
C LEU A 101 1.60 6.31 -14.83
N ASN A 102 1.85 5.03 -14.55
CA ASN A 102 1.04 3.94 -15.08
C ASN A 102 -0.31 3.77 -14.37
N ASN A 103 -0.41 4.18 -13.09
CA ASN A 103 -1.59 3.93 -12.26
C ASN A 103 -2.35 5.21 -11.88
N ALA A 104 -1.73 6.39 -11.99
CA ALA A 104 -2.36 7.67 -11.69
C ALA A 104 -3.20 8.14 -12.87
N GLN A 105 -4.37 8.67 -12.57
CA GLN A 105 -5.28 9.29 -13.56
C GLN A 105 -5.25 10.82 -13.50
N ASP A 106 -4.41 11.39 -12.63
CA ASP A 106 -4.39 12.79 -12.23
C ASP A 106 -2.94 13.29 -12.10
N ALA A 107 -2.63 14.41 -12.76
CA ALA A 107 -1.33 15.03 -12.72
C ALA A 107 -0.98 15.56 -11.31
N SER A 108 -1.99 15.80 -10.45
CA SER A 108 -1.80 16.25 -9.08
C SER A 108 -0.95 15.29 -8.25
N LEU A 109 -1.04 13.98 -8.49
CA LEU A 109 -0.22 12.97 -7.82
C LEU A 109 1.24 13.05 -8.25
N ILE A 110 1.49 13.31 -9.54
CA ILE A 110 2.84 13.51 -10.09
C ILE A 110 3.47 14.77 -9.47
N LEU A 111 2.70 15.85 -9.33
CA LEU A 111 3.16 17.09 -8.69
C LEU A 111 3.45 16.90 -7.19
N ARG A 112 2.62 16.12 -6.48
CA ARG A 112 2.91 15.76 -5.08
C ARG A 112 4.21 14.97 -4.96
N PHE A 113 4.43 14.00 -5.85
CA PHE A 113 5.68 13.25 -5.89
C PHE A 113 6.88 14.15 -6.20
N ALA A 114 6.74 15.12 -7.12
CA ALA A 114 7.75 16.13 -7.39
C ALA A 114 8.15 16.92 -6.12
N ASN A 115 7.16 17.33 -5.31
CA ASN A 115 7.41 18.06 -4.06
C ASN A 115 8.15 17.19 -3.03
N ILE A 116 7.83 15.88 -2.97
CA ILE A 116 8.54 14.92 -2.11
C ILE A 116 10.03 14.86 -2.51
N LEU A 117 10.32 14.71 -3.81
CA LEU A 117 11.70 14.68 -4.32
C LEU A 117 12.46 15.98 -4.03
N GLY A 118 11.80 17.13 -4.18
CA GLY A 118 12.35 18.43 -3.80
C GLY A 118 12.70 18.50 -2.30
N GLY A 119 11.88 17.91 -1.43
CA GLY A 119 12.10 17.83 0.01
C GLY A 119 13.35 17.03 0.40
N VAL A 120 13.66 15.96 -0.35
CA VAL A 120 14.89 15.16 -0.18
C VAL A 120 16.08 15.68 -1.00
N LYS A 121 15.93 16.84 -1.65
CA LYS A 121 16.94 17.51 -2.49
C LYS A 121 17.31 16.76 -3.78
N ASP A 122 16.43 15.90 -4.28
CA ASP A 122 16.56 15.34 -5.64
C ASP A 122 15.93 16.28 -6.67
N ILE A 123 16.74 17.26 -7.10
CA ILE A 123 16.32 18.31 -8.05
C ILE A 123 16.06 17.71 -9.44
N CYS A 124 16.85 16.70 -9.85
CA CYS A 124 16.71 16.05 -11.15
C CYS A 124 15.37 15.33 -11.26
N GLY A 125 15.04 14.51 -10.25
CA GLY A 125 13.77 13.81 -10.18
C GLY A 125 12.59 14.78 -10.07
N GLN A 126 12.71 15.84 -9.27
CA GLN A 126 11.68 16.88 -9.17
C GLN A 126 11.40 17.54 -10.53
N HIS A 127 12.43 18.02 -11.24
CA HIS A 127 12.27 18.63 -12.55
C HIS A 127 11.66 17.67 -13.58
N PHE A 128 12.09 16.41 -13.55
CA PHE A 128 11.54 15.39 -14.43
C PHE A 128 10.04 15.20 -14.17
N CYS A 129 9.61 15.12 -12.91
CA CYS A 129 8.20 15.00 -12.54
C CYS A 129 7.37 16.20 -13.04
N TYR A 130 7.88 17.43 -12.95
CA TYR A 130 7.18 18.60 -13.51
C TYR A 130 6.99 18.53 -15.02
N ILE A 131 7.99 18.02 -15.75
CA ILE A 131 7.89 17.80 -17.19
C ILE A 131 6.85 16.71 -17.48
N SER A 132 6.92 15.57 -16.77
CA SER A 132 5.98 14.47 -16.93
C SER A 132 4.53 14.87 -16.65
N ALA A 133 4.29 15.69 -15.62
CA ALA A 133 2.96 16.19 -15.27
C ALA A 133 2.34 17.05 -16.38
N ARG A 134 3.14 17.76 -17.18
CA ARG A 134 2.62 18.56 -18.31
C ARG A 134 2.24 17.72 -19.52
N ILE A 135 2.86 16.56 -19.69
CA ILE A 135 2.60 15.62 -20.78
C ILE A 135 1.38 14.75 -20.47
N HIS A 136 1.07 14.57 -19.19
CA HIS A 136 -0.07 13.82 -18.72
C HIS A 136 -1.22 14.80 -18.40
N PRO A 137 -2.04 15.23 -19.39
CA PRO A 137 -3.12 16.17 -19.14
C PRO A 137 -4.10 15.57 -18.14
N ASP A 138 -4.58 16.38 -17.22
CA ASP A 138 -5.67 15.97 -16.34
C ASP A 138 -6.86 15.54 -17.21
N SER A 139 -7.41 14.37 -16.90
CA SER A 139 -8.63 13.86 -17.55
C SER A 139 -9.82 14.83 -17.41
N SER A 140 -9.73 15.82 -16.52
CA SER A 140 -10.70 16.90 -16.34
C SER A 140 -10.55 18.07 -17.33
N THR A 141 -9.41 18.23 -18.01
CA THR A 141 -9.19 19.36 -18.95
C THR A 141 -9.70 19.10 -20.37
N ASN A 142 -10.17 17.87 -20.66
CA ASN A 142 -10.76 17.48 -21.96
C ASN A 142 -12.29 17.69 -22.04
N ARG A 143 -12.86 18.52 -21.17
CA ARG A 143 -14.25 19.01 -21.29
C ARG A 143 -14.25 20.48 -21.70
N ASN A 144 -13.92 20.77 -22.95
CA ASN A 144 -14.25 22.03 -23.64
C ASN A 144 -14.39 21.75 -25.13
#